data_AF-A0A1F1CD29-F1
#
_entry.id   AF-A0A1F1CD29-F1
#
_cell.length_a   1.000
_cell.length_b   1.000
_cell.length_c   1.000
_cell.angle_alpha   90.00
_cell.angle_beta   90.00
_cell.angle_gamma   90.00
#
_symmetry.space_group_name_H-M   'P 1'
#
loop_
_entity.id
_entity.type
_entity.pdbx_description
1 polymer ?
#
loop_
_entity_poly.entity_id
_entity_poly.type
_entity_poly.pdbx_seq_one_letter_code
_entity_poly.pdbx_strand_id
1 'polypeptide(L)'
;MSKYTKNQIEHAKQQVQLLLASRGMTRKQLSFELGYGSDAVTSWLNGRVQLGEFQVQCLCDYFGVPQSSIVGDPEELADYKLYKDGSYICRGPLKELSRIIGKDAGMLKYYAELHAQGKKTGNLIVVRSEE
;
A
#
# COMPACT_ATOMS: atom_id res chain seq x y z
N MET A 1 -11.42 12.43 -9.66
CA MET A 1 -11.12 11.61 -8.46
C MET A 1 -10.15 10.52 -8.87
N SER A 2 -9.10 10.26 -8.08
CA SER A 2 -8.15 9.17 -8.36
C SER A 2 -8.87 7.82 -8.22
N LYS A 3 -8.65 6.89 -9.16
CA LYS A 3 -9.14 5.51 -9.07
C LYS A 3 -8.54 4.73 -7.89
N TYR A 4 -7.38 5.17 -7.40
CA TYR A 4 -6.59 4.49 -6.36
C TYR A 4 -6.57 5.27 -5.06
N THR A 5 -6.61 4.53 -3.94
CA THR A 5 -6.43 5.08 -2.58
C THR A 5 -5.00 5.56 -2.36
N LYS A 6 -4.77 6.36 -1.30
CA LYS A 6 -3.42 6.82 -0.95
C LYS A 6 -2.46 5.65 -0.69
N ASN A 7 -2.93 4.62 0.00
CA ASN A 7 -2.13 3.43 0.31
C ASN A 7 -1.79 2.63 -0.95
N GLN A 8 -2.70 2.54 -1.91
CA GLN A 8 -2.41 1.91 -3.21
C GLN A 8 -1.35 2.67 -4.01
N ILE A 9 -1.41 4.00 -4.01
CA ILE A 9 -0.39 4.84 -4.66
C ILE A 9 0.97 4.67 -3.97
N GLU A 10 1.01 4.62 -2.63
CA GLU A 10 2.26 4.44 -1.90
C GLU A 10 2.85 3.04 -2.12
N HIS A 11 2.00 2.01 -2.11
CA HIS A 11 2.39 0.65 -2.46
C HIS A 11 2.96 0.59 -3.88
N ALA A 12 2.32 1.23 -4.86
CA ALA A 12 2.83 1.30 -6.23
C ALA A 12 4.24 1.90 -6.32
N LYS A 13 4.51 2.99 -5.58
CA LYS A 13 5.86 3.59 -5.57
C LYS A 13 6.90 2.63 -4.99
N GLN A 14 6.57 1.90 -3.93
CA GLN A 14 7.47 0.93 -3.33
C GLN A 14 7.71 -0.25 -4.29
N GLN A 15 6.66 -0.78 -4.91
CA GLN A 15 6.79 -1.91 -5.84
C GLN A 15 7.57 -1.56 -7.09
N VAL A 16 7.35 -0.39 -7.68
CA VAL A 16 8.16 0.05 -8.83
C VAL A 16 9.64 0.18 -8.46
N GLN A 17 9.96 0.64 -7.24
CA GLN A 17 11.35 0.68 -6.78
C GLN A 17 11.96 -0.72 -6.63
N LEU A 18 11.20 -1.69 -6.13
CA LEU A 18 11.65 -3.08 -6.03
C LEU A 18 11.85 -3.72 -7.40
N LEU A 19 10.95 -3.45 -8.36
CA LEU A 19 11.06 -3.94 -9.74
C LEU A 19 12.27 -3.33 -10.49
N LEU A 20 12.56 -2.05 -10.23
CA LEU A 20 13.77 -1.41 -10.74
C LEU A 20 15.03 -2.07 -10.17
N ALA A 21 15.06 -2.28 -8.85
CA ALA A 21 16.19 -2.91 -8.17
C ALA A 21 16.42 -4.35 -8.65
N SER A 22 15.36 -5.14 -8.83
CA SER A 22 15.47 -6.53 -9.30
C SER A 22 15.99 -6.64 -10.74
N ARG A 23 15.75 -5.63 -11.58
CA ARG A 23 16.25 -5.54 -12.96
C ARG A 23 17.57 -4.77 -13.09
N GLY A 24 18.15 -4.26 -11.99
CA GLY A 24 19.35 -3.42 -12.04
C GLY A 24 19.15 -2.11 -12.81
N MET A 25 17.92 -1.58 -12.84
CA MET A 25 17.54 -0.42 -13.64
C MET A 25 17.44 0.85 -12.79
N THR A 26 17.72 1.99 -13.43
CA THR A 26 17.50 3.32 -12.85
C THR A 26 16.14 3.90 -13.23
N ARG A 27 15.65 4.87 -12.43
CA ARG A 27 14.41 5.61 -12.72
C ARG A 27 14.45 6.35 -14.06
N LYS A 28 15.64 6.85 -14.45
CA LYS A 28 15.85 7.55 -15.73
C LYS A 28 15.74 6.59 -16.91
N GLN A 29 16.35 5.41 -16.81
CA GLN A 29 16.20 4.37 -17.83
C GLN A 29 14.74 3.98 -18.00
N LEU A 30 14.02 3.73 -16.91
CA LEU A 30 12.58 3.43 -17.01
C LEU A 30 11.78 4.57 -17.62
N SER A 31 12.11 5.84 -17.30
CA SER A 31 11.43 6.98 -17.94
C SER A 31 11.63 6.99 -19.45
N PHE A 32 12.87 6.73 -19.91
CA PHE A 32 13.21 6.65 -21.33
C PHE A 32 12.49 5.49 -22.03
N GLU A 33 12.52 4.29 -21.44
CA GLU A 33 11.87 3.09 -21.97
C GLU A 33 10.35 3.24 -22.09
N LEU A 34 9.72 3.96 -21.15
CA LEU A 34 8.30 4.26 -21.18
C LEU A 34 7.95 5.43 -22.11
N GLY A 35 8.93 6.06 -22.78
CA GLY A 35 8.72 7.21 -23.66
C GLY A 35 8.37 8.51 -22.93
N TYR A 36 8.67 8.62 -21.64
CA TYR A 36 8.45 9.83 -20.85
C TYR A 36 9.71 10.70 -20.75
N GLY A 37 9.52 11.96 -20.36
CA GLY A 37 10.63 12.84 -19.97
C GLY A 37 11.45 12.24 -18.82
N SER A 38 12.76 12.54 -18.81
CA SER A 38 13.76 11.87 -17.95
C SER A 38 13.46 11.85 -16.43
N ASP A 39 12.61 12.76 -15.96
CA ASP A 39 12.24 12.91 -14.54
C ASP A 39 10.82 12.42 -14.20
N ALA A 40 10.09 11.84 -15.17
CA ALA A 40 8.70 11.43 -14.96
C ALA A 40 8.57 10.36 -13.87
N VAL A 41 9.32 9.27 -13.98
CA VAL A 41 9.33 8.20 -12.96
C VAL A 41 9.80 8.74 -11.62
N THR A 42 10.83 9.60 -11.60
CA THR A 42 11.29 10.24 -10.36
C THR A 42 10.17 11.06 -9.70
N SER A 43 9.40 11.79 -10.50
CA SER A 43 8.28 12.60 -10.01
C SER A 43 7.14 11.73 -9.47
N TRP A 44 6.84 10.60 -10.11
CA TRP A 44 5.86 9.62 -9.62
C TRP A 44 6.28 9.01 -8.29
N LEU A 45 7.52 8.50 -8.21
CA LEU A 45 8.04 7.80 -7.04
C LEU A 45 8.24 8.72 -5.84
N ASN A 46 8.53 10.00 -6.07
CA ASN A 46 8.61 10.99 -5.01
C ASN A 46 7.24 11.60 -4.65
N GLY A 47 6.16 11.19 -5.33
CA GLY A 47 4.81 11.72 -5.10
C GLY A 47 4.59 13.17 -5.55
N ARG A 48 5.48 13.73 -6.38
CA ARG A 48 5.30 15.07 -6.98
C ARG A 48 4.21 15.07 -8.04
N VAL A 49 4.05 13.94 -8.73
CA VAL A 49 2.99 13.70 -9.71
C VAL A 49 2.25 12.44 -9.31
N GLN A 50 0.93 12.51 -9.29
CA GLN A 50 0.09 11.37 -8.92
C GLN A 50 0.14 10.29 -10.01
N LEU A 51 0.37 9.04 -9.61
CA LEU A 51 0.26 7.87 -10.48
C LEU A 51 -1.22 7.63 -10.83
N GLY A 52 -1.57 7.86 -12.08
CA GLY A 52 -2.89 7.58 -12.61
C GLY A 52 -3.00 6.19 -13.22
N GLU A 53 -4.21 5.85 -13.66
CA GLU A 53 -4.50 4.56 -14.30
C GLU A 53 -3.65 4.29 -15.54
N PHE A 54 -3.47 5.30 -16.40
CA PHE A 54 -2.65 5.18 -17.60
C PHE A 54 -1.19 4.85 -17.25
N GLN A 55 -0.59 5.56 -16.31
CA GLN A 55 0.80 5.30 -15.89
C GLN A 55 0.94 3.92 -15.26
N VAL A 56 -0.05 3.50 -14.45
CA VAL A 56 -0.07 2.13 -13.88
C VAL A 56 -0.12 1.09 -14.98
N GLN A 57 -0.94 1.29 -16.02
CA GLN A 57 -1.01 0.35 -17.15
C GLN A 57 0.32 0.28 -17.90
N CYS A 58 0.96 1.42 -18.21
CA CYS A 58 2.29 1.42 -18.84
C CYS A 58 3.34 0.66 -18.02
N LEU A 59 3.29 0.78 -16.68
CA LEU A 59 4.17 0.02 -15.79
C LEU A 59 3.85 -1.49 -15.84
N CYS A 60 2.57 -1.87 -15.84
CA CYS A 60 2.15 -3.26 -15.94
C CYS A 60 2.64 -3.89 -17.24
N ASP A 61 2.45 -3.20 -18.37
CA ASP A 61 2.86 -3.68 -19.69
C ASP A 61 4.39 -3.82 -19.78
N TYR A 62 5.14 -2.83 -19.27
CA TYR A 62 6.60 -2.86 -19.28
C TYR A 62 7.20 -3.95 -18.38
N PHE A 63 6.63 -4.12 -17.19
CA PHE A 63 7.12 -5.12 -16.24
C PHE A 63 6.55 -6.52 -16.50
N GLY A 64 5.49 -6.64 -17.30
CA GLY A 64 4.79 -7.90 -17.54
C GLY A 64 4.11 -8.45 -16.29
N VAL A 65 3.60 -7.56 -15.44
CA VAL A 65 2.97 -7.90 -14.15
C VAL A 65 1.53 -7.40 -14.10
N PRO A 66 0.63 -8.08 -13.39
CA PRO A 66 -0.74 -7.62 -13.25
C PRO A 66 -0.81 -6.34 -12.41
N GLN A 67 -1.88 -5.58 -12.58
CA GLN A 67 -2.12 -4.34 -11.87
C GLN A 67 -2.06 -4.50 -10.35
N SER A 68 -2.59 -5.59 -9.80
CA SER A 68 -2.55 -5.89 -8.37
C SER A 68 -1.12 -6.02 -7.82
N SER A 69 -0.15 -6.43 -8.64
CA SER A 69 1.27 -6.48 -8.23
C SER A 69 1.90 -5.09 -8.12
N ILE A 70 1.37 -4.10 -8.83
CA ILE A 70 1.84 -2.71 -8.74
C ILE A 70 1.08 -2.00 -7.62
N VAL A 71 -0.23 -1.82 -7.75
CA VAL A 71 -1.01 -0.96 -6.84
C VAL A 71 -1.46 -1.67 -5.56
N GLY A 72 -1.38 -3.00 -5.50
CA GLY A 72 -1.84 -3.77 -4.36
C GLY A 72 -3.37 -3.88 -4.28
N ASP A 73 -3.80 -4.76 -3.38
CA ASP A 73 -5.23 -4.97 -3.10
C ASP A 73 -5.76 -3.90 -2.12
N PRO A 74 -6.88 -3.24 -2.41
CA PRO A 74 -7.42 -2.17 -1.56
C PRO A 74 -7.91 -2.67 -0.20
N GLU A 75 -8.34 -3.93 -0.07
CA GLU A 75 -8.73 -4.49 1.23
C GLU A 75 -7.50 -4.84 2.07
N GLU A 76 -6.45 -5.39 1.46
CA GLU A 76 -5.20 -5.65 2.17
C GLU A 76 -4.49 -4.37 2.63
N LEU A 77 -4.65 -3.30 1.86
CA LEU A 77 -4.07 -1.98 2.13
C LEU A 77 -5.01 -1.06 2.92
N ALA A 78 -6.17 -1.55 3.37
CA ALA A 78 -7.09 -0.77 4.18
C ALA A 78 -6.46 -0.44 5.54
N ASP A 79 -6.65 0.80 6.00
CA ASP A 79 -6.13 1.21 7.30
C ASP A 79 -6.99 0.70 8.45
N TYR A 80 -6.32 0.34 9.54
CA TYR A 80 -6.95 0.00 10.80
C TYR A 80 -6.33 0.85 11.90
N LYS A 81 -7.15 1.26 12.87
CA LYS A 81 -6.70 1.85 14.12
C LYS A 81 -6.47 0.74 15.12
N LEU A 82 -5.30 0.75 15.74
CA LEU A 82 -4.91 -0.18 16.78
C LEU A 82 -4.93 0.53 18.13
N TYR A 83 -5.59 -0.09 19.10
CA TYR A 83 -5.60 0.32 20.49
C TYR A 83 -5.12 -0.83 21.36
N LYS A 84 -4.45 -0.49 22.46
CA LYS A 84 -4.05 -1.42 23.51
C LYS A 84 -4.35 -0.81 24.87
N ASP A 85 -4.99 -1.59 25.73
CA ASP A 85 -5.38 -1.15 27.08
C ASP A 85 -6.19 0.17 27.04
N GLY A 86 -7.07 0.30 26.03
CA GLY A 86 -7.89 1.50 25.78
C GLY A 86 -7.16 2.69 25.16
N SER A 87 -5.84 2.62 24.99
CA SER A 87 -5.02 3.70 24.43
C SER A 87 -4.73 3.49 22.95
N TYR A 88 -4.80 4.55 22.13
CA TYR A 88 -4.41 4.50 20.72
C TYR A 88 -2.91 4.27 20.58
N ILE A 89 -2.50 3.34 19.72
CA ILE A 89 -1.10 3.09 19.38
C ILE A 89 -0.77 3.73 18.03
N CYS A 90 -1.43 3.25 16.98
CA CYS A 90 -1.11 3.62 15.60
C CYS A 90 -2.24 3.28 14.63
N ARG A 91 -2.11 3.76 13.40
CA ARG A 91 -3.00 3.51 12.27
C ARG A 91 -2.17 3.03 11.09
N GLY A 92 -2.65 2.01 10.39
CA GLY A 92 -2.05 1.51 9.16
C GLY A 92 -2.66 0.17 8.71
N PRO A 93 -2.19 -0.40 7.60
CA PRO A 93 -2.59 -1.73 7.16
C PRO A 93 -2.28 -2.81 8.19
N LEU A 94 -3.08 -3.88 8.23
CA LEU A 94 -2.92 -4.97 9.20
C LEU A 94 -1.52 -5.58 9.18
N LYS A 95 -0.89 -5.69 8.01
CA LYS A 95 0.49 -6.17 7.85
C LYS A 95 1.51 -5.28 8.56
N GLU A 96 1.29 -3.97 8.60
CA GLU A 96 2.17 -3.03 9.33
C GLU A 96 1.91 -3.09 10.83
N LEU A 97 0.65 -3.07 11.24
CA LEU A 97 0.26 -3.19 12.64
C LEU A 97 0.81 -4.48 13.25
N SER A 98 0.70 -5.60 12.52
CA SER A 98 1.24 -6.91 12.86
C SER A 98 2.73 -6.85 13.23
N ARG A 99 3.54 -6.12 12.45
CA ARG A 99 4.98 -5.96 12.70
C ARG A 99 5.25 -5.15 13.97
N ILE A 100 4.43 -4.14 14.27
CA ILE A 100 4.59 -3.27 15.44
C ILE A 100 4.34 -4.03 16.75
N ILE A 101 3.30 -4.87 16.79
CA ILE A 101 2.93 -5.60 18.02
C ILE A 101 3.44 -7.03 18.10
N GLY A 102 4.11 -7.53 17.05
CA GLY A 102 4.60 -8.91 16.97
C GLY A 102 3.46 -9.94 16.98
N LYS A 103 2.33 -9.64 16.32
CA LYS A 103 1.18 -10.56 16.20
C LYS A 103 0.89 -10.85 14.74
N ASP A 104 0.28 -12.00 14.47
CA ASP A 104 -0.14 -12.36 13.12
C ASP A 104 -1.20 -11.39 12.56
N ALA A 105 -1.12 -11.07 11.27
CA ALA A 105 -2.04 -10.14 10.62
C ALA A 105 -3.46 -10.72 10.48
N GLY A 106 -3.60 -12.03 10.29
CA GLY A 106 -4.88 -12.74 10.28
C GLY A 106 -5.57 -12.68 11.63
N MET A 107 -4.79 -12.78 12.72
CA MET A 107 -5.30 -12.56 14.07
C MET A 107 -5.86 -11.14 14.25
N LEU A 108 -5.17 -10.12 13.74
CA LEU A 108 -5.67 -8.75 13.81
C LEU A 108 -6.92 -8.52 12.95
N LYS A 109 -7.01 -9.19 11.80
CA LYS A 109 -8.23 -9.20 10.98
C LYS A 109 -9.40 -9.78 11.76
N TYR A 110 -9.19 -10.92 12.42
CA TYR A 110 -10.19 -11.55 13.27
C TYR A 110 -10.63 -10.64 14.43
N TYR A 111 -9.72 -9.90 15.06
CA TYR A 111 -10.08 -8.92 16.10
C TYR A 111 -10.90 -7.76 15.54
N ALA A 112 -10.59 -7.28 14.34
CA ALA A 112 -11.40 -6.26 13.69
C ALA A 112 -12.84 -6.75 13.41
N GLU A 113 -12.98 -8.00 12.97
CA GLU A 113 -14.29 -8.64 12.74
C GLU A 113 -15.08 -8.82 14.04
N LEU A 114 -14.43 -9.27 15.11
CA LEU A 114 -15.06 -9.38 16.44
C LEU A 114 -15.53 -8.01 16.96
N HIS A 115 -14.70 -6.98 16.82
CA HIS A 115 -15.06 -5.63 17.22
C HIS A 115 -16.24 -5.09 16.40
N ALA A 116 -16.27 -5.33 15.09
CA ALA A 116 -17.41 -4.96 14.24
C ALA A 116 -18.72 -5.65 14.67
N GLN A 117 -18.64 -6.83 15.31
CA GLN A 117 -19.77 -7.54 15.91
C GLN A 117 -20.10 -7.10 17.35
N GLY A 118 -19.42 -6.07 17.88
CA GLY A 118 -19.61 -5.58 19.26
C GLY A 118 -18.98 -6.49 20.33
N LYS A 119 -18.10 -7.41 19.96
CA LYS A 119 -17.43 -8.33 20.89
C LYS A 119 -16.11 -7.72 21.39
N LYS A 120 -15.79 -7.98 22.67
CA LYS A 120 -14.52 -7.54 23.28
C LYS A 120 -13.37 -8.47 22.89
N THR A 121 -12.25 -7.89 22.45
CA THR A 121 -11.03 -8.60 22.03
C THR A 121 -9.92 -8.49 23.07
N GLY A 122 -10.27 -8.68 24.35
CA GLY A 122 -9.32 -8.56 25.46
C GLY A 122 -8.75 -7.14 25.56
N ASN A 123 -7.43 -7.03 25.62
CA ASN A 123 -6.74 -5.75 25.74
C ASN A 123 -6.36 -5.10 24.40
N LEU A 124 -6.50 -5.79 23.28
CA LEU A 124 -6.20 -5.26 21.95
C LEU A 124 -7.51 -4.98 21.22
N ILE A 125 -7.66 -3.79 20.64
CA ILE A 125 -8.81 -3.44 19.82
C ILE A 125 -8.30 -2.99 18.45
N VAL A 126 -8.88 -3.58 17.40
CA VAL A 126 -8.57 -3.25 16.01
C VAL A 126 -9.85 -2.76 15.37
N VAL A 127 -9.82 -1.57 14.76
CA VAL A 127 -11.01 -0.97 14.14
C VAL A 127 -10.65 -0.58 12.72
N ARG A 128 -11.44 -1.01 11.73
CA ARG A 128 -11.25 -0.55 10.35
C ARG A 128 -11.45 0.97 10.31
N SER A 129 -10.52 1.69 9.71
CA SER A 129 -10.66 3.12 9.48
C SER A 129 -11.51 3.29 8.23
N GLU A 130 -12.68 3.89 8.38
CA GLU A 130 -13.37 4.49 7.24
C GLU A 130 -12.63 5.80 6.91
N GLU A 131 -12.26 5.98 5.64
CA GLU A 131 -11.63 7.23 5.17
C GLU A 131 -12.57 8.43 5.29
#